data_AF-A0A0D6LBB1-F1
#
_entry.id   AF-A0A0D6LBB1-F1
#
_cell.length_a   1.000
_cell.length_b   1.000
_cell.length_c   1.000
_cell.angle_alpha   90.00
_cell.angle_beta   90.00
_cell.angle_gamma   90.00
#
_symmetry.space_group_name_H-M   'P 1'
#
loop_
_entity.id
_entity.type
_entity.pdbx_description
1 polymer ?
#
loop_
_entity_poly.entity_id
_entity_poly.type
_entity_poly.pdbx_seq_one_letter_code
_entity_poly.pdbx_strand_id
1 'polypeptide(L)'
;MLVTSITQGVLAGYAINSYYLSSQPLACVTPAVVSVGYTISVRQSHGNRFQMLGFSLGAAFIVNLVLGAMFGTNTLSYQFLTLGYVAIAGFMMQLVLHDVQMTRGHAYQNALASLYLLFKGATFYCFGTYIE
;
A
#
# COMPACT_ATOMS: atom_id res chain seq x y z
N MET A 1 4.47 22.08 -0.93
CA MET A 1 4.09 20.71 -0.53
C MET A 1 2.87 20.21 -1.30
N LEU A 2 1.77 20.98 -1.41
CA LEU A 2 0.60 20.60 -2.21
C LEU A 2 0.95 20.33 -3.69
N VAL A 3 1.75 21.23 -4.31
CA VAL A 3 2.20 21.06 -5.70
C VAL A 3 3.07 19.81 -5.85
N THR A 4 4.05 19.59 -4.97
CA THR A 4 4.93 18.42 -5.03
C THR A 4 4.20 17.11 -4.81
N SER A 5 3.20 17.06 -3.91
CA SER A 5 2.37 15.88 -3.70
C SER A 5 1.40 15.63 -4.86
N ILE A 6 0.88 16.68 -5.49
CA ILE A 6 0.09 16.56 -6.73
C ILE A 6 0.97 16.04 -7.85
N THR A 7 2.17 16.61 -8.04
CA THR A 7 3.11 16.16 -9.06
C THR A 7 3.55 14.72 -8.83
N GLN A 8 3.83 14.30 -7.59
CA GLN A 8 4.10 12.90 -7.28
C GLN A 8 2.89 12.00 -7.51
N GLY A 9 1.68 12.43 -7.12
CA GLY A 9 0.45 11.67 -7.38
C GLY A 9 0.20 11.49 -8.88
N VAL A 10 0.43 12.53 -9.68
CA VAL A 10 0.30 12.50 -11.13
C VAL A 10 1.40 11.64 -11.77
N LEU A 11 2.65 11.78 -11.34
CA LEU A 11 3.77 10.98 -11.88
C LEU A 11 3.67 9.51 -11.46
N ALA A 12 3.29 9.22 -10.22
CA ALA A 12 3.02 7.86 -9.75
C ALA A 12 1.80 7.27 -10.45
N GLY A 13 0.73 8.06 -10.63
CA GLY A 13 -0.46 7.67 -11.39
C GLY A 13 -0.14 7.40 -12.86
N TYR A 14 0.69 8.24 -13.48
CA TYR A 14 1.18 8.05 -14.84
C TYR A 14 2.06 6.81 -14.93
N ALA A 15 3.04 6.61 -14.04
CA ALA A 15 3.83 5.39 -13.96
C ALA A 15 2.94 4.17 -13.69
N ILE A 16 1.80 4.33 -13.01
CA ILE A 16 0.86 3.24 -12.79
C ILE A 16 0.07 2.89 -14.06
N ASN A 17 -0.37 3.91 -14.80
CA ASN A 17 -1.20 3.80 -16.01
C ASN A 17 -0.40 3.46 -17.28
N SER A 18 0.87 3.86 -17.35
CA SER A 18 1.72 3.67 -18.54
C SER A 18 2.15 2.21 -18.72
N TYR A 19 2.18 1.43 -17.64
CA TYR A 19 2.40 0.00 -17.71
C TYR A 19 1.03 -0.68 -17.82
N TYR A 20 0.69 -1.12 -19.04
CA TYR A 20 -0.46 -1.95 -19.36
C TYR A 20 -0.43 -3.23 -18.51
N LEU A 21 -1.13 -3.22 -17.37
CA LEU A 21 -1.50 -4.45 -16.66
C LEU A 21 -2.99 -4.38 -16.42
N SER A 22 -3.72 -5.34 -16.97
CA SER A 22 -5.18 -5.45 -16.88
C SER A 22 -5.67 -5.70 -15.44
N SER A 23 -4.78 -6.20 -14.57
CA SER A 23 -5.13 -6.70 -13.23
C SER A 23 -4.14 -6.22 -12.16
N GLN A 24 -4.34 -5.01 -11.61
CA GLN A 24 -3.52 -4.48 -10.51
C GLN A 24 -4.36 -4.05 -9.30
N PRO A 25 -3.89 -4.28 -8.07
CA PRO A 25 -4.42 -3.61 -6.89
C PRO A 25 -4.19 -2.11 -6.99
N LEU A 26 -5.24 -1.33 -6.69
CA LEU A 26 -5.15 0.12 -6.61
C LEU A 26 -4.16 0.52 -5.51
N ALA A 27 -3.02 1.10 -5.90
CA ALA A 27 -1.94 1.45 -4.99
C ALA A 27 -2.35 2.44 -3.88
N CYS A 28 -3.45 3.20 -4.08
CA CYS A 28 -4.01 4.10 -3.08
C CYS A 28 -4.88 3.40 -2.03
N VAL A 29 -5.43 2.22 -2.34
CA VAL A 29 -6.37 1.52 -1.46
C VAL A 29 -5.66 0.97 -0.23
N THR A 30 -4.50 0.35 -0.39
CA THR A 30 -3.75 -0.23 0.73
C THR A 30 -3.42 0.80 1.83
N PRO A 31 -2.79 1.96 1.55
CA PRO A 31 -2.49 2.94 2.59
C PRO A 31 -3.75 3.61 3.15
N ALA A 32 -4.80 3.79 2.34
CA ALA A 32 -6.09 4.29 2.81
C ALA A 32 -6.72 3.33 3.85
N VAL A 33 -6.83 2.05 3.51
CA VAL A 33 -7.41 1.04 4.42
C VAL A 33 -6.53 0.86 5.67
N VAL A 34 -5.20 0.87 5.52
CA VAL A 34 -4.29 0.83 6.68
C VAL A 34 -4.52 2.03 7.61
N SER A 35 -4.67 3.25 7.08
CA SER A 35 -4.92 4.45 7.88
C SER A 35 -6.26 4.41 8.63
N VAL A 36 -7.32 3.93 7.97
CA VAL A 36 -8.64 3.76 8.60
C VAL A 36 -8.57 2.66 9.65
N GLY A 37 -7.99 1.52 9.31
CA GLY A 37 -7.79 0.37 10.21
C GLY A 37 -6.98 0.75 11.44
N TYR A 38 -5.93 1.55 11.28
CA TYR A 38 -5.14 2.13 12.37
C TYR A 38 -5.98 3.00 13.31
N THR A 39 -6.76 3.92 12.74
CA THR A 39 -7.58 4.86 13.51
C THR A 39 -8.64 4.15 14.35
N ILE A 40 -9.19 3.05 13.82
CA ILE A 40 -10.15 2.20 14.54
C ILE A 40 -9.42 1.37 15.59
N SER A 41 -8.31 0.72 15.22
CA SER A 41 -7.62 -0.20 16.11
C SER A 41 -6.92 0.52 17.26
N VAL A 42 -6.41 1.74 17.09
CA VAL A 42 -5.78 2.50 18.18
C VAL A 42 -6.74 2.76 19.35
N ARG A 43 -8.05 2.89 19.07
CA ARG A 43 -9.09 3.09 20.08
C ARG A 43 -9.44 1.81 20.83
N GLN A 44 -9.26 0.65 20.20
CA GLN A 44 -9.63 -0.66 20.75
C GLN A 44 -8.46 -1.42 21.36
N SER A 45 -7.22 -1.11 20.97
CA SER A 45 -6.05 -1.94 21.27
C SER A 45 -5.38 -1.66 22.62
N HIS A 46 -5.86 -0.68 23.40
CA HIS A 46 -5.31 -0.31 24.73
C HIS A 46 -3.77 -0.24 24.81
N GLY A 47 -3.09 0.15 23.73
CA GLY A 47 -1.61 0.24 23.66
C GLY A 47 -0.89 -1.01 23.13
N ASN A 48 -1.59 -2.11 22.81
CA ASN A 48 -1.00 -3.29 22.20
C ASN A 48 -0.69 -3.07 20.70
N ARG A 49 0.59 -2.85 20.39
CA ARG A 49 1.08 -2.57 19.03
C ARG A 49 0.84 -3.72 18.05
N PHE A 50 0.92 -4.97 18.51
CA PHE A 50 0.71 -6.13 17.65
C PHE A 50 -0.74 -6.25 17.18
N GLN A 51 -1.69 -6.01 18.08
CA GLN A 51 -3.11 -6.04 17.75
C GLN A 51 -3.49 -4.91 16.79
N MET A 52 -2.91 -3.72 16.99
CA MET A 52 -3.13 -2.55 16.14
C MET A 52 -2.58 -2.74 14.72
N LEU A 53 -1.37 -3.28 14.59
CA LEU A 53 -0.74 -3.60 13.30
C LEU A 53 -1.44 -4.77 12.61
N GLY A 54 -1.74 -5.85 13.34
CA GLY A 54 -2.42 -7.03 12.79
C GLY A 54 -3.79 -6.68 12.23
N PHE A 55 -4.57 -5.85 12.93
CA PHE A 55 -5.89 -5.42 12.46
C PHE A 55 -5.80 -4.54 11.21
N SER A 56 -4.93 -3.53 11.20
CA SER A 56 -4.81 -2.59 10.08
C SER A 56 -4.25 -3.23 8.82
N LEU A 57 -3.23 -4.09 8.95
CA LEU A 57 -2.64 -4.83 7.83
C LEU A 57 -3.56 -5.95 7.35
N GLY A 58 -4.20 -6.68 8.26
CA GLY A 58 -5.19 -7.72 7.93
C GLY A 58 -6.40 -7.15 7.19
N ALA A 59 -6.93 -6.01 7.64
CA ALA A 59 -8.01 -5.32 6.96
C ALA A 59 -7.60 -4.88 5.54
N ALA A 60 -6.39 -4.32 5.38
CA ALA A 60 -5.88 -3.92 4.06
C ALA A 60 -5.67 -5.10 3.11
N PHE A 61 -5.23 -6.25 3.62
CA PHE A 61 -5.12 -7.47 2.84
C PHE A 61 -6.49 -7.98 2.38
N ILE A 62 -7.45 -8.09 3.31
CA ILE A 62 -8.81 -8.58 3.01
C ILE A 62 -9.51 -7.66 2.02
N VAL A 63 -9.44 -6.33 2.20
CA VAL A 63 -10.09 -5.38 1.29
C VAL A 63 -9.53 -5.48 -0.12
N ASN A 64 -8.19 -5.58 -0.27
CA ASN A 64 -7.60 -5.80 -1.60
C ASN A 64 -8.05 -7.14 -2.21
N LEU A 65 -8.12 -8.21 -1.42
CA LEU A 65 -8.57 -9.51 -1.92
C LEU A 65 -10.04 -9.49 -2.36
N VAL A 66 -10.91 -8.83 -1.58
CA VAL A 66 -12.32 -8.62 -1.92
C VAL A 66 -12.47 -7.78 -3.20
N LEU A 67 -11.72 -6.69 -3.33
CA LEU A 67 -11.74 -5.88 -4.55
C LEU A 67 -11.25 -6.68 -5.76
N GLY A 68 -10.15 -7.41 -5.62
CA GLY A 68 -9.66 -8.31 -6.68
C GLY A 68 -10.69 -9.35 -7.10
N ALA A 69 -11.45 -9.90 -6.15
CA ALA A 69 -12.55 -10.82 -6.44
C ALA A 69 -13.74 -10.13 -7.13
N MET A 70 -14.12 -8.92 -6.69
CA MET A 70 -15.22 -8.14 -7.29
C MET A 70 -14.92 -7.73 -8.74
N PHE A 71 -13.67 -7.38 -9.04
CA PHE A 71 -13.25 -6.98 -10.39
C PHE A 71 -12.83 -8.16 -11.28
N GLY A 72 -12.83 -9.39 -10.76
CA GLY A 72 -12.41 -10.57 -11.50
C GLY A 72 -10.90 -10.61 -11.82
N THR A 73 -10.09 -9.77 -11.16
CA THR A 73 -8.66 -9.58 -11.42
C THR A 73 -7.76 -10.33 -10.42
N ASN A 74 -8.28 -11.35 -9.73
CA ASN A 74 -7.61 -12.04 -8.63
C ASN A 74 -6.58 -13.08 -9.11
N THR A 75 -5.61 -12.62 -9.90
CA THR A 75 -4.50 -13.42 -10.43
C THR A 75 -3.43 -13.66 -9.36
N LEU A 76 -2.54 -14.63 -9.58
CA LEU A 76 -1.39 -14.87 -8.68
C LEU A 76 -0.53 -13.61 -8.54
N SER A 77 -0.32 -12.89 -9.63
CA SER A 77 0.42 -11.64 -9.65
C SER A 77 -0.28 -10.54 -8.85
N TYR A 78 -1.62 -10.48 -8.85
CA TYR A 78 -2.40 -9.57 -8.02
C TYR A 78 -2.23 -9.86 -6.51
N GLN A 79 -2.27 -11.14 -6.13
CA GLN A 79 -2.10 -11.57 -4.74
C GLN A 79 -0.69 -11.28 -4.23
N PHE A 80 0.34 -11.54 -5.06
CA PHE A 80 1.73 -11.23 -4.73
C PHE A 80 1.95 -9.72 -4.56
N LEU A 81 1.38 -8.91 -5.45
CA LEU A 81 1.47 -7.45 -5.38
C LEU A 81 0.75 -6.90 -4.13
N THR A 82 -0.40 -7.48 -3.79
CA THR A 82 -1.16 -7.16 -2.57
C THR A 82 -0.34 -7.46 -1.32
N LEU A 83 0.28 -8.64 -1.23
CA LEU A 83 1.15 -9.00 -0.10
C LEU A 83 2.33 -8.03 0.03
N GLY A 84 2.98 -7.66 -1.07
CA GLY A 84 4.08 -6.71 -1.04
C GLY A 84 3.67 -5.32 -0.58
N TYR A 85 2.54 -4.80 -1.08
CA TYR A 85 2.02 -3.50 -0.63
C TYR A 85 1.64 -3.49 0.85
N VAL A 86 1.05 -4.57 1.35
CA VAL A 86 0.73 -4.73 2.78
C VAL A 86 2.02 -4.85 3.60
N ALA A 87 3.01 -5.60 3.15
CA ALA A 87 4.30 -5.74 3.83
C ALA A 87 5.06 -4.40 3.93
N ILE A 88 5.14 -3.65 2.83
CA ILE A 88 5.76 -2.32 2.81
C ILE A 88 4.98 -1.34 3.70
N ALA A 89 3.64 -1.38 3.69
CA ALA A 89 2.84 -0.57 4.59
C ALA A 89 3.12 -0.91 6.06
N GLY A 90 3.19 -2.19 6.40
CA GLY A 90 3.51 -2.65 7.76
C GLY A 90 4.89 -2.21 8.22
N PHE A 91 5.89 -2.34 7.35
CA PHE A 91 7.25 -1.86 7.62
C PHE A 91 7.28 -0.35 7.85
N MET A 92 6.62 0.43 7.00
CA MET A 92 6.51 1.89 7.16
C MET A 92 5.79 2.28 8.45
N MET A 93 4.74 1.53 8.80
CA MET A 93 3.97 1.76 10.00
C MET A 93 4.79 1.47 11.27
N GLN A 94 5.64 0.45 11.25
CA GLN A 94 6.60 0.20 12.33
C GLN A 94 7.62 1.35 12.47
N LEU A 95 8.14 1.87 11.36
CA LEU A 95 9.05 3.01 11.37
C LEU A 95 8.39 4.28 11.92
N VAL A 96 7.15 4.56 11.50
CA VAL A 96 6.37 5.71 11.98
C VAL A 96 6.03 5.58 13.47
N LEU A 97 5.74 4.36 13.97
CA LEU A 97 5.47 4.13 15.39
C LEU A 97 6.73 4.18 16.25
N HIS A 98 7.89 3.87 15.66
CA HIS A 98 9.19 3.98 16.32
C HIS A 98 9.67 5.43 16.37
N ASP A 99 9.43 6.21 15.31
CA ASP A 99 9.87 7.60 15.20
C ASP A 99 8.74 8.55 15.62
N VAL A 100 8.75 8.98 16.88
CA VAL A 100 7.69 9.81 17.51
C VAL A 100 7.66 11.26 16.97
N GLN A 101 8.60 11.63 16.09
CA GLN A 101 8.68 13.00 15.56
C GLN A 101 7.69 13.24 14.40
N MET A 102 6.56 13.89 14.73
CA MET A 102 5.54 14.37 13.79
C MET A 102 6.08 15.15 12.57
N THR A 103 7.26 15.75 12.68
CA THR A 103 7.89 16.58 11.64
C THR A 103 8.36 15.78 10.41
N ARG A 104 8.50 14.44 10.51
CA ARG A 104 9.01 13.58 9.43
C ARG A 104 7.94 12.81 8.66
N GLY A 105 6.65 13.02 8.94
CA GLY A 105 5.55 12.29 8.28
C GLY A 105 5.61 12.29 6.75
N HIS A 106 6.06 13.39 6.15
CA HIS A 106 6.21 13.54 4.70
C HIS A 106 7.30 12.65 4.09
N ALA A 107 8.38 12.39 4.83
CA ALA A 107 9.45 11.50 4.37
C ALA A 107 8.95 10.06 4.29
N TYR A 108 8.15 9.62 5.26
CA TYR A 108 7.54 8.28 5.26
C TYR A 108 6.49 8.11 4.17
N GLN A 109 5.67 9.13 3.89
CA GLN A 109 4.72 9.10 2.77
C GLN A 109 5.44 8.98 1.42
N ASN A 110 6.50 9.75 1.24
CA ASN A 110 7.31 9.69 0.02
C ASN A 110 8.04 8.34 -0.11
N ALA A 111 8.62 7.84 0.99
CA ALA A 111 9.28 6.55 1.02
C ALA A 111 8.30 5.38 0.76
N LEU A 112 7.07 5.46 1.27
CA LEU A 112 6.02 4.47 1.00
C LEU A 112 5.65 4.47 -0.49
N ALA A 113 5.45 5.64 -1.08
CA ALA A 113 5.14 5.76 -2.50
C ALA A 113 6.28 5.26 -3.41
N SER A 114 7.54 5.57 -3.07
CA SER A 114 8.69 5.10 -3.85
C SER A 114 8.91 3.59 -3.72
N LEU A 115 8.72 3.02 -2.53
CA LEU A 115 8.78 1.56 -2.33
C LEU A 115 7.66 0.83 -3.07
N TYR A 116 6.45 1.39 -3.12
CA TYR A 116 5.37 0.81 -3.91
C TYR A 116 5.69 0.80 -5.41
N LEU A 117 6.24 1.89 -5.94
CA LEU A 117 6.67 1.96 -7.34
C LEU A 117 7.81 0.98 -7.63
N LEU A 118 8.82 0.90 -6.75
CA LEU A 118 9.92 -0.06 -6.88
C LEU A 118 9.44 -1.50 -6.83
N PHE A 119 8.58 -1.85 -5.88
CA PHE A 119 8.06 -3.21 -5.72
C PHE A 119 7.18 -3.60 -6.89
N LYS A 120 6.38 -2.68 -7.41
CA LYS A 120 5.61 -2.88 -8.63
C LYS A 120 6.53 -3.11 -9.84
N GLY A 121 7.57 -2.30 -10.01
CA GLY A 121 8.57 -2.49 -11.06
C GLY A 121 9.30 -3.83 -10.95
N ALA A 122 9.66 -4.24 -9.74
CA ALA A 122 10.28 -5.54 -9.47
C ALA A 122 9.32 -6.70 -9.78
N THR A 123 8.04 -6.57 -9.45
CA THR A 123 7.04 -7.60 -9.76
C THR A 123 6.83 -7.71 -11.27
N PHE A 124 6.80 -6.59 -12.00
CA PHE A 124 6.77 -6.60 -13.46
C PHE A 124 8.02 -7.25 -14.08
N TYR A 125 9.20 -7.04 -13.49
CA TYR A 125 10.42 -7.72 -13.93
C TYR A 125 10.36 -9.24 -13.69
N CYS A 126 9.82 -9.68 -12.54
CA CYS A 126 9.74 -11.10 -12.19
C CYS A 126 8.65 -11.88 -12.94
N PHE A 127 7.49 -11.25 -13.21
CA PHE A 127 6.31 -11.92 -13.77
C PHE A 127 5.98 -11.47 -15.21
N GLY A 128 6.70 -10.51 -15.76
CA GLY A 128 6.48 -9.99 -17.12
C GLY A 128 5.25 -9.08 -17.25
N THR A 129 4.78 -8.88 -18.49
CA THR A 129 3.48 -8.24 -18.75
C THR A 129 2.36 -9.12 -18.23
N TYR A 130 1.46 -8.56 -17.43
CA TYR A 130 0.32 -9.22 -16.81
C TYR A 130 -0.76 -9.43 -17.88
N ILE A 131 -0.43 -10.29 -18.85
CA ILE A 131 -1.34 -10.85 -19.84
C ILE A 131 -1.80 -12.18 -19.22
N GLU A 132 -2.75 -12.09 -18.31
CA GLU A 132 -3.67 -13.19 -18.00
C GLU A 132 -5.08 -12.69 -18.33
#